data_AF-S9S817-F1
#
_entry.id   AF-S9S817-F1
#
_cell.length_a   1.000
_cell.length_b   1.000
_cell.length_c   1.000
_cell.angle_alpha   90.00
_cell.angle_beta   90.00
_cell.angle_gamma   90.00
#
_symmetry.space_group_name_H-M   'P 1'
#
loop_
_entity.id
_entity.type
_entity.pdbx_description
1 polymer ?
#
loop_
_entity_poly.entity_id
_entity_poly.type
_entity_poly.pdbx_seq_one_letter_code
_entity_poly.pdbx_strand_id
1 'polypeptide(L)'
;MFTLNSVMLAGRLGADAEIKTLPGDKGKVASFNLAVERSYKDRLGKWHSETDWFRVVTFVPSLIDKVLAKQATKGRLVFVQGALRARSWDQDGQRRTSIEIEVDANGGITPVVEDKA
;
A
#
# COMPACT_ATOMS: atom_id res chain seq x y z
N MET A 1 -19.21 19.53 8.41
CA MET A 1 -19.24 18.80 7.13
C MET A 1 -18.56 17.46 7.34
N PHE A 2 -19.22 16.34 7.08
CA PHE A 2 -18.62 15.00 7.20
C PHE A 2 -17.95 14.64 5.88
N THR A 3 -16.65 14.36 5.90
CA THR A 3 -15.91 13.87 4.73
C THR A 3 -15.25 12.56 5.14
N LEU A 4 -15.36 11.54 4.27
CA LEU A 4 -14.82 10.21 4.51
C LEU A 4 -13.93 9.83 3.34
N ASN A 5 -12.68 9.50 3.64
CA ASN A 5 -11.76 8.84 2.74
C ASN A 5 -11.12 7.70 3.52
N SER A 6 -11.48 6.47 3.15
CA SER A 6 -11.00 5.25 3.80
C SER A 6 -10.83 4.19 2.72
N VAL A 7 -9.72 3.48 2.79
CA VAL A 7 -9.34 2.37 1.92
C VAL A 7 -8.97 1.20 2.80
N MET A 8 -9.53 0.02 2.50
CA MET A 8 -9.18 -1.25 3.14
C MET A 8 -8.86 -2.25 2.04
N LEU A 9 -7.65 -2.82 2.04
CA LEU A 9 -7.19 -3.78 1.05
C LEU A 9 -6.47 -4.95 1.71
N ALA A 10 -6.58 -6.13 1.11
CA ALA A 10 -5.74 -7.27 1.42
C ALA A 10 -5.04 -7.72 0.14
N GLY A 11 -3.73 -7.89 0.21
CA GLY A 11 -2.94 -8.23 -0.97
C GLY A 11 -1.51 -8.62 -0.63
N ARG A 12 -0.75 -9.01 -1.65
CA ARG A 12 0.63 -9.44 -1.48
C ARG A 12 1.60 -8.36 -1.89
N LEU A 13 2.71 -8.26 -1.18
CA LEU A 13 3.80 -7.37 -1.56
C LEU A 13 4.42 -7.83 -2.90
N GLY A 14 4.51 -6.94 -3.89
CA GLY A 14 5.17 -7.22 -5.16
C GLY A 14 6.70 -7.32 -5.06
N ALA A 15 7.25 -6.63 -4.07
CA ALA A 15 8.67 -6.57 -3.72
C ALA A 15 8.80 -6.25 -2.23
N ASP A 16 10.02 -6.38 -1.69
CA ASP A 16 10.33 -5.95 -0.33
C ASP A 16 10.01 -4.45 -0.14
N ALA A 17 9.61 -4.05 1.06
CA ALA A 17 9.32 -2.65 1.33
C ALA A 17 10.58 -1.78 1.26
N GLU A 18 10.50 -0.69 0.51
CA GLU A 18 11.54 0.32 0.45
C GLU A 18 11.40 1.27 1.63
N ILE A 19 12.44 1.36 2.46
CA ILE A 19 12.52 2.30 3.59
C ILE A 19 13.60 3.33 3.30
N LYS A 20 13.25 4.61 3.36
CA LYS A 20 14.15 5.74 3.10
C LYS A 20 14.14 6.68 4.30
N THR A 21 15.32 7.04 4.79
CA THR A 21 15.48 8.12 5.76
C THR A 21 15.38 9.45 5.02
N LEU A 22 14.51 10.34 5.46
CA LEU A 22 14.32 11.65 4.85
C LEU A 22 15.40 12.62 5.36
N PRO A 23 15.83 13.60 4.54
CA PRO A 23 16.77 14.63 5.00
C PRO A 23 16.22 15.46 6.17
N GLY A 24 17.10 15.82 7.10
CA GLY A 24 16.77 16.56 8.33
C GLY A 24 16.01 15.70 9.35
N ASP A 25 15.32 16.35 10.29
CA ASP A 25 14.54 15.67 11.35
C ASP A 25 13.15 15.19 10.88
N LYS A 26 13.00 14.91 9.58
CA LYS A 26 11.71 14.53 8.95
C LYS A 26 11.38 13.04 9.08
N GLY A 27 12.23 12.25 9.74
CA GLY A 27 12.01 10.84 10.01
C GLY A 27 12.23 9.92 8.80
N LYS A 28 11.48 8.82 8.74
CA LYS A 28 11.56 7.81 7.67
C LYS A 28 10.26 7.76 6.88
N VAL A 29 10.38 7.37 5.61
CA VAL A 29 9.24 6.96 4.78
C VAL A 29 9.44 5.52 4.38
N ALA A 30 8.36 4.73 4.41
CA ALA A 30 8.36 3.38 3.88
C ALA A 30 7.28 3.23 2.83
N SER A 31 7.53 2.36 1.87
CA SER A 31 6.67 2.26 0.71
C SER A 31 6.82 0.91 0.00
N PHE A 32 5.72 0.36 -0.50
CA PHE A 32 5.72 -0.90 -1.28
C PHE A 32 4.61 -0.91 -2.33
N ASN A 33 4.65 -1.88 -3.24
CA ASN A 33 3.58 -2.17 -4.19
C ASN A 33 2.77 -3.36 -3.68
N LEU A 34 1.45 -3.22 -3.65
CA LEU A 34 0.49 -4.22 -3.20
C LEU A 34 -0.27 -4.77 -4.40
N ALA A 35 -0.14 -6.07 -4.64
CA ALA A 35 -0.94 -6.82 -5.58
C ALA A 35 -2.24 -7.27 -4.92
N VAL A 36 -3.38 -6.80 -5.40
CA VAL A 36 -4.71 -7.22 -4.95
C VAL A 36 -5.36 -7.99 -6.10
N GLU A 37 -5.63 -9.27 -5.88
CA GLU A 37 -6.27 -10.12 -6.87
C GLU A 37 -7.78 -10.03 -6.76
N ARG A 38 -8.45 -9.86 -7.90
CA ARG A 38 -9.90 -9.93 -8.02
C ARG A 38 -10.29 -11.04 -8.98
N SER A 39 -11.25 -11.85 -8.58
CA SER A 39 -11.88 -12.86 -9.45
C SER A 39 -13.27 -12.38 -9.83
N TYR A 40 -13.58 -12.35 -11.13
CA TYR A 40 -14.90 -11.99 -11.63
C TYR A 40 -15.32 -12.92 -12.76
N LYS A 41 -16.64 -12.98 -12.98
CA LYS A 41 -17.24 -13.78 -14.05
C LYS A 41 -17.64 -12.86 -15.19
N ASP A 42 -17.26 -13.20 -16.42
CA ASP A 42 -17.72 -12.45 -17.59
C ASP A 42 -19.18 -12.78 -17.95
N ARG A 43 -19.70 -12.10 -18.97
CA ARG A 43 -21.07 -12.31 -19.48
C ARG A 43 -21.30 -13.72 -20.05
N LEU A 44 -20.23 -14.42 -20.45
CA LEU A 44 -20.27 -15.79 -20.99
C LEU A 44 -20.15 -16.84 -19.88
N GLY A 45 -19.99 -16.42 -18.63
CA GLY A 45 -19.88 -17.30 -17.49
C GLY A 45 -18.46 -17.82 -17.24
N LYS A 46 -17.43 -17.29 -17.89
CA LYS A 46 -16.03 -17.67 -17.64
C LYS A 46 -15.47 -16.87 -16.47
N TRP A 47 -14.73 -17.55 -15.60
CA TRP A 47 -13.95 -16.90 -14.54
C TRP A 47 -12.69 -16.27 -15.10
N HIS A 48 -12.43 -15.03 -14.67
CA HIS A 48 -11.20 -14.28 -14.93
C HIS A 48 -10.59 -13.86 -13.60
N SER A 49 -9.26 -13.85 -13.55
CA SER A 49 -8.49 -13.30 -12.43
C SER A 49 -7.66 -12.14 -12.95
N GLU A 50 -7.74 -11.00 -12.27
CA GLU A 50 -6.97 -9.81 -12.57
C GLU A 50 -6.29 -9.30 -11.31
N THR A 51 -5.11 -8.70 -11.47
CA THR A 51 -4.35 -8.11 -10.36
C THR A 51 -4.34 -6.60 -10.50
N ASP A 52 -4.94 -5.93 -9.52
CA ASP A 52 -4.85 -4.48 -9.35
C ASP A 52 -3.61 -4.17 -8.50
N TRP A 53 -2.81 -3.19 -8.94
CA TRP A 53 -1.56 -2.81 -8.28
C TRP A 53 -1.70 -1.45 -7.60
N PHE A 54 -1.43 -1.41 -6.30
CA PHE A 54 -1.52 -0.20 -5.50
C PHE A 54 -0.18 0.16 -4.86
N ARG A 55 0.16 1.44 -4.91
CA ARG A 55 1.28 1.99 -4.17
C ARG A 55 0.83 2.32 -2.75
N VAL A 56 1.48 1.71 -1.75
CA VAL A 56 1.24 2.01 -0.33
C VAL A 56 2.42 2.78 0.22
N VAL A 57 2.15 3.85 0.96
CA VAL A 57 3.14 4.74 1.60
C VAL A 57 2.77 4.98 3.05
N THR A 58 3.76 5.00 3.93
CA THR A 58 3.58 5.42 5.32
C THR A 58 4.78 6.19 5.83
N PHE A 59 4.51 7.17 6.68
CA PHE A 59 5.51 7.93 7.44
C PHE A 59 5.47 7.59 8.93
N VAL A 60 4.61 6.67 9.35
CA VAL A 60 4.38 6.34 10.76
C VAL A 60 5.54 5.49 11.29
N PRO A 61 6.39 6.01 12.20
CA PRO A 61 7.62 5.32 12.59
C PRO A 61 7.38 3.93 13.19
N SER A 62 6.29 3.76 13.96
CA SER A 62 5.94 2.48 14.56
C SER A 62 5.60 1.41 13.52
N LEU A 63 4.89 1.76 12.44
CA LEU A 63 4.60 0.83 11.35
C LEU A 63 5.88 0.49 10.57
N ILE A 64 6.73 1.49 10.33
CA ILE A 64 8.00 1.30 9.63
C ILE A 64 8.91 0.36 10.41
N ASP A 65 9.20 0.67 11.67
CA ASP A 65 10.24 -0.01 12.44
C ASP A 65 9.77 -1.37 13.01
N LYS A 66 8.46 -1.52 13.32
CA LYS A 66 7.95 -2.76 13.94
C LYS A 66 7.38 -3.75 12.94
N VAL A 67 6.80 -3.27 11.84
CA VAL A 67 6.12 -4.12 10.85
C VAL A 67 6.96 -4.22 9.59
N LEU A 68 7.19 -3.09 8.91
CA LEU A 68 7.75 -3.12 7.56
C LEU A 68 9.21 -3.57 7.54
N ALA A 69 10.04 -3.00 8.42
CA ALA A 69 11.46 -3.36 8.52
C ALA A 69 11.70 -4.83 8.89
N LYS A 70 10.72 -5.52 9.49
CA LYS A 70 10.88 -6.88 10.01
C LYS A 70 10.17 -7.95 9.16
N GLN A 71 9.06 -7.60 8.53
CA GLN A 71 8.11 -8.57 8.00
C GLN A 71 7.63 -8.27 6.57
N ALA A 72 7.95 -7.10 6.01
CA ALA A 72 7.47 -6.69 4.70
C ALA A 72 8.43 -7.13 3.58
N THR A 73 8.43 -8.43 3.31
CA THR A 73 9.14 -9.06 2.21
C THR A 73 8.20 -9.38 1.03
N LYS A 74 8.76 -9.57 -0.16
CA LYS A 74 8.05 -9.96 -1.37
C LYS A 74 7.15 -11.19 -1.13
N GLY A 75 5.93 -11.13 -1.64
CA GLY A 75 4.93 -12.19 -1.54
C GLY A 75 4.16 -12.24 -0.21
N ARG A 76 4.60 -11.47 0.80
CA ARG A 76 3.92 -11.40 2.09
C ARG A 76 2.50 -10.86 1.92
N LEU A 77 1.51 -11.60 2.39
CA LEU A 77 0.13 -11.15 2.48
C LEU A 77 -0.02 -10.14 3.63
N VAL A 78 -0.57 -8.97 3.32
CA VAL A 78 -0.82 -7.90 4.29
C VAL A 78 -2.23 -7.36 4.12
N PHE A 79 -2.82 -6.95 5.24
CA PHE A 79 -4.00 -6.10 5.29
C PHE A 79 -3.54 -4.65 5.46
N VAL A 80 -4.13 -3.74 4.69
CA VAL A 80 -3.82 -2.31 4.68
C VAL A 80 -5.10 -1.52 4.89
N GLN A 81 -5.08 -0.62 5.87
CA GLN A 81 -6.09 0.40 6.09
C GLN A 81 -5.45 1.78 5.99
N GLY A 82 -5.99 2.65 5.15
CA GLY A 82 -5.45 4.00 4.93
C GLY A 82 -6.43 4.89 4.17
N ALA A 83 -5.91 5.86 3.44
CA ALA A 83 -6.69 6.79 2.63
C ALA A 83 -6.03 7.03 1.27
N LEU A 84 -6.83 7.35 0.25
CA LEU A 84 -6.29 7.77 -1.05
C LEU A 84 -5.69 9.19 -0.94
N ARG A 85 -4.48 9.36 -1.46
CA ARG A 85 -3.80 10.66 -1.57
C ARG A 85 -3.36 10.88 -3.00
N ALA A 86 -3.77 12.01 -3.58
CA ALA A 86 -3.26 12.46 -4.85
C ALA A 86 -1.97 13.27 -4.59
N ARG A 87 -0.85 12.84 -5.16
CA ARG A 87 0.41 13.56 -5.12
C ARG A 87 0.72 14.09 -6.51
N SER A 88 0.88 15.40 -6.65
CA SER A 88 1.38 16.00 -7.88
C SER A 88 2.85 16.38 -7.76
N TRP A 89 3.61 16.21 -8.84
CA TRP A 89 4.97 16.72 -8.96
C TRP A 89 5.25 17.10 -10.40
N ASP A 90 6.21 18.00 -10.61
CA ASP A 90 6.71 18.33 -11.95
C ASP A 90 7.85 17.41 -12.33
N GLN A 91 7.78 16.88 -13.55
CA GLN A 91 8.82 16.07 -14.14
C GLN A 91 8.96 16.46 -15.61
N ASP A 92 10.15 16.91 -16.01
CA ASP A 92 10.46 17.37 -17.37
C ASP A 92 9.50 18.47 -17.88
N GLY A 93 9.12 19.40 -16.99
CA GLY A 93 8.19 20.49 -17.29
C GLY A 93 6.72 20.06 -17.43
N GLN A 94 6.39 18.80 -17.14
CA GLN A 94 5.01 18.30 -17.13
C GLN A 94 4.57 17.93 -15.72
N ARG A 95 3.40 18.45 -15.31
CA ARG A 95 2.77 18.07 -14.06
C ARG A 95 2.26 16.63 -14.14
N ARG A 96 2.80 15.77 -13.28
CA ARG A 96 2.34 14.39 -13.07
C ARG A 96 1.51 14.34 -11.80
N THR A 97 0.55 13.41 -11.76
CA THR A 97 -0.22 13.10 -10.55
C THR A 97 -0.27 11.60 -10.38
N SER A 98 0.08 11.10 -9.20
CA SER A 98 -0.19 9.73 -8.76
C SER A 98 -1.27 9.74 -7.69
N ILE A 99 -2.05 8.66 -7.65
CA ILE A 99 -2.91 8.35 -6.52
C ILE A 99 -2.25 7.20 -5.78
N GLU A 100 -2.02 7.40 -4.48
CA GLU A 100 -1.33 6.45 -3.61
C GLU A 100 -2.22 6.19 -2.38
N ILE A 101 -1.99 5.06 -1.72
CA ILE A 101 -2.62 4.75 -0.44
C ILE A 101 -1.66 5.19 0.65
N GLU A 102 -2.05 6.22 1.40
CA GLU A 102 -1.29 6.67 2.56
C GLU A 102 -1.87 6.06 3.83
N VAL A 103 -0.99 5.46 4.64
CA VAL A 103 -1.32 4.94 5.96
C VAL A 103 -0.77 5.90 7.01
N ASP A 104 -1.70 6.61 7.68
CA ASP A 104 -1.42 7.52 8.78
C ASP A 104 -1.61 6.83 10.15
N ALA A 105 -1.63 7.62 11.23
CA ALA A 105 -1.77 7.12 12.59
C ALA A 105 -3.14 6.46 12.89
N ASN A 106 -4.16 6.68 12.06
CA ASN A 106 -5.50 6.08 12.20
C ASN A 106 -5.65 4.81 11.34
N GLY A 107 -4.71 4.57 10.42
CA GLY A 107 -4.64 3.37 9.59
C GLY A 107 -3.77 2.28 10.20
N GLY A 108 -3.51 1.25 9.39
CA GLY A 108 -2.68 0.13 9.81
C GLY A 108 -2.17 -0.70 8.64
N ILE A 109 -1.02 -1.36 8.87
CA ILE A 109 -0.49 -2.40 8.00
C ILE A 109 -0.29 -3.63 8.87
N THR A 110 -1.02 -4.70 8.59
CA THR A 110 -1.04 -5.91 9.40
C THR A 110 -0.67 -7.10 8.53
N PRO A 111 0.49 -7.74 8.78
CA PRO A 111 0.83 -8.98 8.12
C PRO A 111 -0.16 -10.08 8.51
N VAL A 112 -0.75 -10.74 7.52
CA VAL A 112 -1.69 -11.82 7.76
C VAL A 112 -0.90 -13.08 8.10
N VAL A 113 -1.15 -13.72 9.23
CA VAL A 113 -0.59 -15.03 9.52
C VAL A 113 -1.41 -16.03 8.70
N GLU A 114 -0.80 -16.62 7.69
CA GLU A 114 -1.43 -17.71 6.95
C GLU A 114 -1.27 -18.96 7.81
N ASP A 115 -2.37 -19.47 8.37
CA ASP A 115 -2.37 -20.81 8.97
C ASP A 115 -2.01 -21.79 7.85
N LYS A 116 -0.82 -22.37 7.97
CA LYS A 116 -0.43 -23.49 7.11
C LYS A 116 -1.29 -24.67 7.50
N ALA A 117 -2.37 -24.89 6.74
CA ALA A 117 -3.07 -26.17 6.71
C ALA A 117 -2.17 -27.28 6.17
#